data_AF-A0A3S0A7F7-F1
#
_entry.id   AF-A0A3S0A7F7-F1
#
_cell.length_a   1.000
_cell.length_b   1.000
_cell.length_c   1.000
_cell.angle_alpha   90.00
_cell.angle_beta   90.00
_cell.angle_gamma   90.00
#
_symmetry.space_group_name_H-M   'P 1'
#
loop_
_entity.id
_entity.type
_entity.pdbx_description
1 polymer ?
#
loop_
_entity_poly.entity_id
_entity_poly.type
_entity_poly.pdbx_seq_one_letter_code
_entity_poly.pdbx_strand_id
1 'polypeptide(L)'
;MLTLSYLAEETGREDYLVESVRQFLVHIKYLADRKTGLWYHGWTFEGRHHFAEALWARGNCWYTAGVVDYLDARYLHMGRRAAQAVIAQISEDGTVQQVSYGTGMGATLEAYRAIELCPMTYGQALTILMLTEVRRIA
;
A
#
# COMPACT_ATOMS: atom_id res chain seq x y z
N MET A 1 7.20 -2.05 8.58
CA MET A 1 6.41 -0.89 9.05
C MET A 1 5.50 -1.37 10.16
N LEU A 2 4.31 -1.90 9.87
CA LEU A 2 3.34 -2.35 10.87
C LEU A 2 3.93 -3.26 11.97
N THR A 3 4.71 -4.27 11.58
CA THR A 3 5.37 -5.18 12.52
C THR A 3 6.32 -4.47 13.48
N LEU A 4 7.04 -3.44 13.01
CA LEU A 4 7.97 -2.68 13.86
C LEU A 4 7.20 -1.78 14.83
N SER A 5 6.08 -1.21 14.40
CA SER A 5 5.19 -0.46 15.29
C SER A 5 4.64 -1.35 16.42
N TYR A 6 4.13 -2.52 16.05
CA TYR A 6 3.64 -3.51 17.01
C TYR A 6 4.73 -3.97 17.98
N LEU A 7 5.93 -4.30 17.48
CA LEU A 7 7.05 -4.69 18.36
C LEU A 7 7.48 -3.57 19.30
N ALA A 8 7.41 -2.30 18.88
CA ALA A 8 7.72 -1.17 19.75
C ALA A 8 6.78 -1.11 20.96
N GLU A 9 5.48 -1.33 20.74
CA GLU A 9 4.47 -1.37 21.79
C GLU A 9 4.67 -2.54 22.75
N GLU A 10 4.85 -3.75 22.22
CA GLU A 10 5.02 -4.96 23.03
C GLU A 10 6.31 -4.98 23.86
N THR A 11 7.38 -4.38 23.33
CA THR A 11 8.71 -4.44 23.98
C THR A 11 9.10 -3.14 24.68
N GLY A 12 8.32 -2.06 24.51
CA GLY A 12 8.67 -0.72 25.00
C GLY A 12 9.91 -0.10 24.33
N ARG A 13 10.34 -0.65 23.18
CA ARG A 13 11.56 -0.24 22.47
C ARG A 13 11.26 0.86 21.46
N GLU A 14 11.64 2.08 21.83
CA GLU A 14 11.41 3.28 21.01
C GLU A 14 12.15 3.27 19.67
N ASP A 15 13.29 2.59 19.56
CA ASP A 15 14.02 2.47 18.30
C ASP A 15 13.24 1.71 17.22
N TYR A 16 12.38 0.75 17.60
CA TYR A 16 11.47 0.11 16.65
C TYR A 16 10.41 1.08 16.14
N LEU A 17 9.88 1.96 16.99
CA LEU A 17 8.93 3.00 16.58
C LEU A 17 9.59 4.00 15.63
N VAL A 18 10.81 4.45 15.93
CA VAL A 18 11.56 5.37 15.06
C VAL A 18 11.85 4.74 13.70
N GLU A 19 12.31 3.48 13.67
CA GLU A 19 12.57 2.77 12.42
C GLU A 19 11.29 2.52 11.61
N SER A 20 10.20 2.19 12.31
CA SER A 20 8.86 2.03 11.75
C SER A 20 8.41 3.29 10.98
N VAL A 21 8.55 4.46 11.60
CA VAL A 21 8.27 5.77 10.97
C VAL A 21 9.25 6.06 9.83
N ARG A 22 10.55 5.80 10.01
CA ARG A 22 11.57 6.03 8.98
C ARG A 22 11.26 5.25 7.71
N GLN A 23 10.91 3.97 7.83
CA GLN A 23 10.51 3.14 6.71
C GLN A 23 9.32 3.76 5.98
N PHE A 24 8.32 4.23 6.70
CA PHE A 24 7.14 4.86 6.12
C PHE A 24 7.49 6.11 5.31
N LEU A 25 8.33 7.00 5.86
CA LEU A 25 8.79 8.22 5.18
C LEU A 25 9.61 7.91 3.91
N VAL A 26 10.42 6.86 3.92
CA VAL A 26 11.19 6.42 2.74
C VAL A 26 10.24 5.98 1.63
N HIS A 27 9.20 5.21 1.94
CA HIS A 27 8.21 4.80 0.94
C HIS A 27 7.48 6.02 0.38
N ILE A 28 7.07 6.99 1.22
CA ILE A 28 6.45 8.25 0.73
C ILE A 28 7.39 8.94 -0.26
N LYS A 29 8.67 9.08 0.11
CA LYS A 29 9.65 9.81 -0.69
C LYS A 29 9.87 9.22 -2.08
N TYR A 30 9.88 7.89 -2.19
CA TYR A 30 10.29 7.20 -3.42
C TYR A 30 9.14 6.59 -4.22
N LEU A 31 7.97 6.40 -3.62
CA LEU A 31 6.88 5.67 -4.27
C LEU A 31 5.60 6.49 -4.39
N ALA A 32 5.41 7.57 -3.63
CA ALA A 32 4.17 8.34 -3.71
C ALA A 32 4.10 9.15 -5.01
N ASP A 33 3.06 8.91 -5.81
CA ASP A 33 2.71 9.76 -6.94
C ASP A 33 1.81 10.92 -6.48
N ARG A 34 2.34 12.13 -6.54
CA ARG A 34 1.61 13.35 -6.14
C ARG A 34 0.44 13.68 -7.07
N LYS A 35 0.46 13.20 -8.32
CA LYS A 35 -0.63 13.47 -9.28
C LYS A 35 -1.86 12.66 -8.92
N THR A 36 -1.71 11.35 -8.84
CA THR A 36 -2.84 10.43 -8.60
C THR A 36 -3.14 10.21 -7.13
N GLY A 37 -2.19 10.48 -6.23
CA GLY A 37 -2.28 10.12 -4.80
C GLY A 37 -2.09 8.62 -4.55
N LEU A 38 -1.73 7.86 -5.59
CA LEU A 38 -1.41 6.44 -5.51
C LEU A 38 0.10 6.24 -5.34
N TRP A 39 0.49 4.99 -5.15
CA TRP A 39 1.85 4.58 -4.88
C TRP A 39 2.34 3.67 -5.99
N TYR A 40 3.51 3.98 -6.52
CA TYR A 40 4.24 3.13 -7.44
C TYR A 40 4.68 1.85 -6.73
N HIS A 41 4.62 0.73 -7.45
CA HIS A 41 4.97 -0.56 -6.88
C HIS A 41 6.47 -0.68 -6.55
N GLY A 42 7.34 0.03 -7.28
CA GLY A 42 8.78 -0.06 -7.07
C GLY A 42 9.55 1.17 -7.55
N TRP A 43 10.70 1.38 -6.91
CA TRP A 43 11.68 2.42 -7.21
C TRP A 43 13.02 1.76 -7.49
N THR A 44 13.74 2.25 -8.49
CA THR A 44 15.14 1.86 -8.75
C THR A 44 16.08 3.01 -8.47
N PHE A 45 17.17 2.72 -7.75
CA PHE A 45 18.26 3.67 -7.55
C PHE A 45 19.16 3.76 -8.79
N GLU A 46 19.24 2.69 -9.57
CA GLU A 46 19.81 2.73 -10.91
C GLU A 46 18.83 3.45 -11.84
N GLY A 47 19.26 4.56 -12.45
CA GLY A 47 18.38 5.41 -13.27
C GLY A 47 17.42 6.32 -12.49
N ARG A 48 17.25 6.13 -11.17
CA ARG A 48 16.47 7.01 -10.27
C ARG A 48 15.04 7.28 -10.76
N HIS A 49 14.32 6.22 -11.09
CA HIS A 49 12.93 6.30 -11.55
C HIS A 49 12.06 5.20 -10.93
N HIS A 50 10.74 5.32 -11.10
CA HIS A 50 9.80 4.28 -10.71
C HIS A 50 10.00 3.09 -11.65
N PHE A 51 10.44 1.97 -11.11
CA PHE A 51 10.97 0.85 -11.89
C PHE A 51 9.97 0.36 -12.94
N ALA A 52 8.66 0.43 -12.64
CA ALA A 52 7.61 0.00 -13.56
C ALA A 52 6.54 1.02 -13.92
N GLU A 53 6.53 2.18 -13.26
CA GLU A 53 5.41 3.13 -13.24
C GLU A 53 4.05 2.48 -12.91
N ALA A 54 4.08 1.32 -12.24
CA ALA A 54 2.91 0.51 -11.94
C ALA A 54 2.19 0.98 -10.67
N LEU A 55 0.90 1.31 -10.77
CA LEU A 55 0.03 1.76 -9.67
C LEU A 55 -0.94 0.64 -9.24
N TRP A 56 -0.40 -0.49 -8.78
CA TRP A 56 -1.23 -1.67 -8.48
C TRP A 56 -2.13 -1.49 -7.27
N ALA A 57 -3.39 -1.89 -7.40
CA ALA A 57 -4.39 -1.78 -6.34
C ALA A 57 -3.92 -2.48 -5.06
N ARG A 58 -3.39 -3.71 -5.17
CA ARG A 58 -2.86 -4.48 -4.03
C ARG A 58 -1.80 -3.72 -3.24
N GLY A 59 -0.80 -3.14 -3.91
CA GLY A 59 0.26 -2.37 -3.25
C GLY A 59 -0.31 -1.16 -2.55
N ASN A 60 -1.26 -0.48 -3.19
CA ASN A 60 -1.96 0.67 -2.63
C ASN A 60 -2.84 0.30 -1.42
N CYS A 61 -3.49 -0.87 -1.41
CA CYS A 61 -4.22 -1.37 -0.23
C CYS A 61 -3.26 -1.53 0.97
N TRP A 62 -2.08 -2.13 0.75
CA TRP A 62 -1.07 -2.30 1.80
C TRP A 62 -0.59 -0.97 2.39
N TYR A 63 -0.28 0.00 1.52
CA TYR A 63 0.11 1.32 1.99
C TYR A 63 -1.04 2.00 2.74
N THR A 64 -2.26 1.90 2.24
CA THR A 64 -3.43 2.55 2.86
C THR A 64 -3.76 1.95 4.22
N ALA A 65 -3.69 0.63 4.36
CA ALA A 65 -3.87 -0.03 5.66
C ALA A 65 -2.75 0.37 6.63
N GLY A 66 -1.49 0.37 6.17
CA GLY A 66 -0.35 0.79 6.97
C GLY A 66 -0.40 2.25 7.38
N VAL A 67 -0.84 3.13 6.46
CA VAL A 67 -1.00 4.57 6.65
C VAL A 67 -1.77 4.85 7.94
N VAL A 68 -2.91 4.19 8.18
CA VAL A 68 -3.81 4.50 9.30
C VAL A 68 -3.10 4.48 10.65
N ASP A 69 -2.13 3.58 10.83
CA ASP A 69 -1.37 3.43 12.08
C ASP A 69 -0.29 4.51 12.28
N TYR A 70 0.04 5.29 11.24
CA TYR A 70 1.04 6.39 11.28
C TYR A 70 0.42 7.78 11.09
N LEU A 71 -0.88 7.87 10.86
CA LEU A 71 -1.52 9.13 10.50
C LEU A 71 -1.74 10.05 11.71
N ASP A 72 -0.88 11.06 11.83
CA ASP A 72 -1.30 12.38 12.29
C ASP A 72 -2.39 12.92 11.34
N ALA A 73 -3.40 13.62 11.87
CA ALA A 73 -4.65 13.98 11.18
C ALA A 73 -4.45 14.68 9.81
N ARG A 74 -3.29 15.31 9.60
CA ARG A 74 -2.91 16.03 8.38
C ARG A 74 -2.83 15.13 7.13
N TYR A 75 -2.54 13.85 7.29
CA TYR A 75 -2.31 12.92 6.16
C TYR A 75 -3.53 12.02 5.87
N LEU A 76 -4.62 12.11 6.65
CA LEU A 76 -5.88 11.37 6.47
C LEU A 76 -6.45 11.47 5.06
N HIS A 77 -6.30 12.63 4.42
CA HIS A 77 -6.80 12.87 3.07
C HIS A 77 -6.20 11.93 2.02
N MET A 78 -4.93 11.51 2.18
CA MET A 78 -4.27 10.57 1.26
C MET A 78 -4.82 9.16 1.43
N GLY A 79 -4.97 8.70 2.69
CA GLY A 79 -5.59 7.41 2.99
C GLY A 79 -7.02 7.33 2.47
N ARG A 80 -7.82 8.39 2.61
CA ARG A 80 -9.19 8.47 2.07
C ARG A 80 -9.22 8.35 0.54
N ARG A 81 -8.31 9.03 -0.16
CA ARG A 81 -8.22 8.92 -1.64
C ARG A 81 -7.86 7.52 -2.10
N ALA A 82 -6.89 6.89 -1.44
CA ALA A 82 -6.49 5.54 -1.79
C ALA A 82 -7.61 4.51 -1.49
N ALA A 83 -8.31 4.67 -0.36
CA ALA A 83 -9.49 3.87 -0.05
C ALA A 83 -10.61 4.02 -1.10
N GLN A 84 -10.90 5.24 -1.54
CA GLN A 84 -11.87 5.50 -2.61
C GLN A 84 -11.46 4.81 -3.92
N ALA A 85 -10.17 4.83 -4.27
CA ALA A 85 -9.67 4.16 -5.46
C ALA A 85 -9.83 2.63 -5.39
N VAL A 86 -9.61 2.03 -4.22
CA VAL A 86 -9.81 0.60 -3.98
C VAL A 86 -11.30 0.24 -4.00
N ILE A 87 -12.16 1.05 -3.37
CA ILE A 87 -13.63 0.87 -3.39
C ILE A 87 -14.15 0.89 -4.83
N ALA A 88 -13.60 1.73 -5.70
CA ALA A 88 -13.97 1.78 -7.11
C ALA A 88 -13.58 0.51 -7.90
N GLN A 89 -12.75 -0.37 -7.35
CA GLN A 89 -12.42 -1.68 -7.94
C GLN A 89 -13.31 -2.81 -7.42
N ILE A 90 -14.26 -2.53 -6.53
CA ILE A 90 -15.22 -3.52 -6.02
C ILE A 90 -16.40 -3.58 -6.99
N SER A 91 -16.66 -4.74 -7.60
CA SER A 91 -17.83 -4.96 -8.45
C SER A 91 -19.12 -5.03 -7.64
N GLU A 92 -20.27 -4.99 -8.31
CA GLU A 92 -21.59 -5.01 -7.67
C GLU A 92 -21.83 -6.25 -6.80
N ASP A 93 -21.20 -7.37 -7.12
CA ASP A 93 -21.25 -8.62 -6.35
C ASP A 93 -20.31 -8.63 -5.13
N GLY A 94 -19.56 -7.55 -4.91
CA GLY A 94 -18.60 -7.40 -3.81
C GLY A 94 -17.19 -7.92 -4.12
N THR A 95 -16.92 -8.39 -5.35
CA THR A 95 -15.59 -8.90 -5.71
C THR A 95 -14.61 -7.74 -5.98
N VAL A 96 -13.48 -7.74 -5.27
CA VAL A 96 -12.37 -6.80 -5.54
C VAL A 96 -11.61 -7.24 -6.80
N GLN A 97 -11.62 -6.36 -7.80
CA GLN A 97 -10.91 -6.53 -9.07
C GLN A 97 -9.52 -5.88 -9.01
N GLN A 98 -8.78 -5.98 -10.12
CA GLN A 98 -7.46 -5.36 -10.29
C GLN A 98 -6.41 -5.77 -9.25
N VAL A 99 -6.53 -6.99 -8.72
CA VAL A 99 -5.54 -7.56 -7.81
C VAL A 99 -4.50 -8.29 -8.66
N SER A 100 -3.23 -7.92 -8.56
CA SER A 100 -2.18 -8.69 -9.22
C SER A 100 -2.15 -10.12 -8.65
N TYR A 101 -1.87 -11.11 -9.49
CA TYR A 101 -1.68 -12.50 -9.08
C TYR A 101 -0.44 -12.68 -8.19
N GLY A 102 -0.26 -13.87 -7.61
CA GLY A 102 0.87 -14.19 -6.74
C GLY A 102 2.20 -13.80 -7.40
N THR A 103 2.93 -12.86 -6.79
CA THR A 103 4.12 -12.25 -7.40
C THR A 103 5.35 -12.57 -6.57
N GLY A 104 6.24 -13.42 -7.11
CA GLY A 104 7.61 -13.57 -6.58
C GLY A 104 8.52 -12.43 -7.02
N MET A 105 9.78 -12.45 -6.56
CA MET A 105 10.80 -11.52 -7.07
C MET A 105 11.10 -11.83 -8.54
N GLY A 106 10.67 -10.96 -9.44
CA GLY A 106 10.94 -11.02 -10.88
C GLY A 106 12.32 -10.47 -11.23
N ALA A 107 12.92 -11.01 -12.29
CA ALA A 107 14.24 -10.59 -12.79
C ALA A 107 14.18 -9.36 -13.73
N THR A 108 13.00 -9.04 -14.30
CA THR A 108 12.84 -7.95 -15.28
C THR A 108 11.54 -7.18 -15.07
N LEU A 109 11.51 -5.95 -15.60
CA LEU A 109 10.35 -5.07 -15.53
C LEU A 109 9.14 -5.62 -16.31
N GLU A 110 9.40 -6.14 -17.49
CA GLU A 110 8.38 -6.71 -18.37
C GLU A 110 7.64 -7.85 -17.68
N ALA A 111 8.35 -8.65 -16.87
CA ALA A 111 7.75 -9.72 -16.08
C ALA A 111 6.72 -9.20 -15.07
N TYR A 112 6.99 -8.07 -14.41
CA TYR A 112 6.03 -7.44 -13.50
C TYR A 112 4.84 -6.83 -14.25
N ARG A 113 5.08 -6.15 -15.38
CA ARG A 113 4.00 -5.53 -16.19
C ARG A 113 3.04 -6.56 -16.78
N ALA A 114 3.51 -7.77 -17.06
CA ALA A 114 2.71 -8.86 -17.60
C ALA A 114 1.91 -9.62 -16.53
N ILE A 115 2.00 -9.25 -15.25
CA ILE A 115 1.27 -9.95 -14.19
C ILE A 115 -0.23 -9.76 -14.37
N GLU A 116 -0.92 -10.89 -14.43
CA GLU A 116 -2.37 -10.93 -14.52
C GLU A 116 -3.02 -10.18 -13.34
N LEU A 117 -4.00 -9.35 -13.67
CA LEU A 117 -4.87 -8.69 -12.71
C LEU A 117 -6.18 -9.46 -12.66
N CYS A 118 -6.44 -10.16 -11.56
CA CYS A 118 -7.60 -11.01 -11.41
C CYS A 118 -8.08 -11.06 -9.94
N PRO A 119 -9.31 -11.50 -9.66
CA PRO A 119 -9.77 -11.64 -8.30
C PRO A 119 -8.90 -12.63 -7.52
N MET A 120 -8.36 -12.20 -6.39
CA MET A 120 -7.52 -13.05 -5.53
C MET A 120 -7.93 -12.93 -4.06
N THR A 121 -7.96 -14.07 -3.35
CA THR A 121 -8.43 -14.17 -1.96
C THR A 121 -7.72 -13.21 -1.01
N TYR A 122 -6.40 -13.02 -1.15
CA TYR A 122 -5.66 -12.05 -0.35
C TYR A 122 -6.05 -10.61 -0.69
N GLY A 123 -6.37 -10.28 -1.94
CA GLY A 123 -6.81 -8.94 -2.33
C GLY A 123 -8.17 -8.60 -1.72
N GLN A 124 -9.06 -9.58 -1.65
CA GLN A 124 -10.33 -9.47 -0.91
C GLN A 124 -10.06 -9.20 0.57
N ALA A 125 -9.25 -10.05 1.22
CA ALA A 125 -8.97 -9.94 2.66
C ALA A 125 -8.34 -8.59 3.04
N LEU A 126 -7.40 -8.09 2.24
CA LEU A 126 -6.76 -6.79 2.47
C LEU A 126 -7.72 -5.62 2.29
N THR A 127 -8.65 -5.75 1.34
CA THR A 127 -9.67 -4.73 1.14
C THR A 127 -10.65 -4.69 2.32
N ILE A 128 -11.02 -5.85 2.87
CA ILE A 128 -11.82 -5.91 4.11
C ILE A 128 -11.08 -5.23 5.27
N LEU A 129 -9.80 -5.54 5.46
CA LEU A 129 -8.98 -4.89 6.51
C LEU A 129 -8.89 -3.37 6.31
N MET A 130 -8.66 -2.92 5.08
CA MET A 130 -8.66 -1.49 4.77
C MET A 130 -10.01 -0.85 5.10
N LEU A 131 -11.13 -1.48 4.70
CA LEU A 131 -12.47 -0.96 4.99
C LEU A 131 -12.76 -0.90 6.49
N THR A 132 -12.27 -1.86 7.29
CA THR A 132 -12.43 -1.80 8.75
C THR A 132 -11.66 -0.65 9.38
N GLU A 133 -10.44 -0.39 8.91
CA GLU A 133 -9.64 0.74 9.43
C GLU A 133 -10.19 2.09 8.96
N VAL A 134 -10.65 2.21 7.70
CA VAL A 134 -11.31 3.42 7.19
C VAL A 134 -12.54 3.79 8.01
N ARG A 135 -13.30 2.81 8.51
CA ARG A 135 -14.47 3.06 9.37
C ARG A 135 -14.11 3.61 10.76
N ARG A 136 -12.90 3.36 11.26
CA ARG A 136 -12.45 3.89 12.57
C ARG A 136 -12.07 5.37 12.50
N ILE A 137 -11.73 5.85 11.31
CA ILE A 137 -11.35 7.24 11.04
C ILE A 137 -12.44 8.03 10.31
N ALA A 138 -13.58 7.41 9.99
CA ALA A 138 -14.68 7.99 9.24
C ALA A 138 -15.53 8.96 10.07
#